data_AF-A0A1I0PLG4-F1
#
_entry.id   AF-A0A1I0PLG4-F1
#
_cell.length_a   1.000
_cell.length_b   1.000
_cell.length_c   1.000
_cell.angle_alpha   90.00
_cell.angle_beta   90.00
_cell.angle_gamma   90.00
#
_symmetry.space_group_name_H-M   'P 1'
#
loop_
_entity.id
_entity.type
_entity.pdbx_description
1 polymer ?
#
loop_
_entity_poly.entity_id
_entity_poly.type
_entity_poly.pdbx_seq_one_letter_code
_entity_poly.pdbx_strand_id
1 'polypeptide(L)'
;MNKTNKKSKTNKIKYIVIVAVLLSIAIGALFIYKKSPLISTAIENSTKARATEVATESHILAVTLNQASYEEEIGDTFDISGIDMEITADGTTLVEFVDGSASKEYDSIGEKIELVMITDNYHNSKTVAVTIIVKDTQAPVISGVTDCRITEGHKFNALGGVAAIDNADGDVSNTLVCSAYDTDIVGTQSLTITAVDKSENTSSIDFELEVLAKPVLAVETVPILEKTYLSVYKNVIPYDGKLRSITCWGDSLTRGHGADNSIVVGGISGATETTTLAKLTGNTVYNMGVNGEDSRTIASRQGGMEMYVNNITIPASGSVSFTKIVCEDGNVIDVARTDNNAEKECFNACTIGGITGKLSYDGDTYLYTFKRAVDGAELVIVTNTAIITPTSIARRDDILVLEMGNNNGWEEGFGDDRSPSYDVLIAQYDAMIEYSTCKYFIIVGDTDGSQEERNSWDVALKQAYGDHYINMREYLVTNGLADCGLVATSADLEMSQLGEVPDSLKSDWSHLNSYGYYSKGKAIYAKGVQLGYWK
;
A
#
# COMPACT_ATOMS: atom_id res chain seq x y z
N MET A 1 -22.79 -17.75 28.69
CA MET A 1 -22.46 -17.81 30.13
C MET A 1 -21.74 -16.52 30.51
N ASN A 2 -22.42 -15.67 31.28
CA ASN A 2 -22.02 -14.31 31.69
C ASN A 2 -20.75 -14.28 32.55
N LYS A 3 -19.71 -13.53 32.16
CA LYS A 3 -18.71 -12.94 33.08
C LYS A 3 -18.05 -11.67 32.50
N THR A 4 -18.74 -10.54 32.54
CA THR A 4 -18.11 -9.20 32.46
C THR A 4 -18.98 -8.17 33.16
N ASN A 5 -18.92 -8.15 34.51
CA ASN A 5 -19.48 -7.02 35.27
C ASN A 5 -18.79 -6.85 36.65
N LYS A 6 -17.47 -6.61 36.65
CA LYS A 6 -16.71 -6.44 37.91
C LYS A 6 -15.67 -5.30 37.97
N LYS A 7 -15.45 -4.51 36.91
CA LYS A 7 -14.51 -3.37 36.96
C LYS A 7 -15.13 -2.01 37.32
N SER A 8 -16.46 -1.85 37.25
CA SER A 8 -17.15 -0.58 37.58
C SER A 8 -17.35 -0.35 39.10
N LYS A 9 -17.31 -1.40 39.93
CA LYS A 9 -17.52 -1.26 41.39
C LYS A 9 -16.28 -0.79 42.17
N THR A 10 -15.07 -0.88 41.62
CA THR A 10 -13.83 -0.59 42.36
C THR A 10 -13.51 0.92 42.41
N ASN A 11 -13.95 1.70 41.42
CA ASN A 11 -13.74 3.17 41.40
C ASN A 11 -14.76 3.92 42.27
N LYS A 12 -15.97 3.39 42.44
CA LYS A 12 -16.97 3.95 43.39
C LYS A 12 -16.55 3.80 44.87
N ILE A 13 -15.73 2.80 45.21
CA ILE A 13 -15.29 2.57 46.59
C ILE A 13 -14.12 3.50 46.99
N LYS A 14 -13.25 3.92 46.05
CA LYS A 14 -12.18 4.88 46.35
C LYS A 14 -12.68 6.30 46.62
N TYR A 15 -13.75 6.74 45.95
CA TYR A 15 -14.35 8.06 46.19
C TYR A 15 -15.07 8.18 47.54
N ILE A 16 -15.71 7.11 48.01
CA ILE A 16 -16.42 7.10 49.31
C ILE A 16 -15.44 7.13 50.49
N VAL A 17 -14.24 6.56 50.35
CA VAL A 17 -13.22 6.56 51.42
C VAL A 17 -12.51 7.91 51.54
N ILE A 18 -12.30 8.66 50.46
CA ILE A 18 -11.66 9.99 50.51
C ILE A 18 -12.59 11.04 51.14
N VAL A 19 -13.90 10.96 50.88
CA VAL A 19 -14.90 11.86 51.49
C VAL A 19 -15.06 11.59 52.99
N ALA A 20 -14.92 10.34 53.46
CA ALA A 20 -15.00 10.00 54.88
C ALA A 20 -13.75 10.41 55.70
N VAL A 21 -12.57 10.45 55.06
CA VAL A 21 -11.31 10.90 55.71
C VAL A 21 -11.27 12.44 55.84
N LEU A 22 -11.85 13.18 54.89
CA LEU A 22 -11.98 14.63 54.98
C LEU A 22 -13.04 15.07 56.03
N LEU A 23 -14.10 14.28 56.21
CA LEU A 23 -15.11 14.54 57.24
C LEU A 23 -14.59 14.31 58.68
N SER A 24 -13.60 13.43 58.87
CA SER A 24 -13.03 13.12 60.19
C SER A 24 -11.93 14.11 60.64
N ILE A 25 -11.25 14.77 59.70
CA ILE A 25 -10.29 15.86 60.01
C ILE A 25 -11.03 17.14 60.41
N ALA A 26 -12.20 17.41 59.82
CA ALA A 26 -13.05 18.57 60.17
C ALA A 26 -13.66 18.47 61.58
N ILE A 27 -13.96 17.26 62.07
CA ILE A 27 -14.51 17.04 63.42
C ILE A 27 -13.42 17.15 64.50
N GLY A 28 -12.16 16.80 64.19
CA GLY A 28 -11.01 16.96 65.11
C GLY A 28 -10.61 18.41 65.36
N ALA A 29 -10.72 19.28 64.35
CA ALA A 29 -10.42 20.72 64.49
C ALA A 29 -11.44 21.46 65.37
N LEU A 30 -12.66 20.92 65.51
CA LEU A 30 -13.72 21.51 66.34
C LEU A 30 -13.50 21.35 67.85
N PHE A 31 -12.64 20.41 68.28
CA PHE A 31 -12.43 20.11 69.71
C PHE A 31 -11.33 20.95 70.37
N ILE A 32 -10.44 21.58 69.58
CA ILE A 32 -9.30 22.39 70.10
C ILE A 32 -9.71 23.85 70.33
N TYR A 33 -10.79 24.33 69.70
CA TYR A 33 -11.18 25.76 69.71
C TYR A 33 -12.06 26.19 70.91
N LYS A 34 -12.36 25.29 71.85
CA LYS A 34 -13.38 25.51 72.91
C LYS A 34 -12.83 26.08 74.23
N LYS A 35 -11.74 26.87 74.20
CA LYS A 35 -11.12 27.45 75.42
C LYS A 35 -10.74 28.93 75.33
N SER A 36 -11.59 29.78 74.75
CA SER A 36 -11.47 31.23 74.96
C SER A 36 -12.85 31.92 74.95
N PRO A 37 -13.29 32.51 76.08
CA PRO A 37 -14.65 33.05 76.24
C PRO A 37 -14.88 34.42 75.60
N LEU A 38 -13.93 34.91 74.78
CA LEU A 38 -13.98 36.24 74.15
C LEU A 38 -14.25 36.21 72.64
N ILE A 39 -14.35 35.02 72.02
CA ILE A 39 -14.65 34.86 70.59
C ILE A 39 -16.07 34.29 70.35
N SER A 40 -16.68 33.59 71.32
CA SER A 40 -17.98 32.92 71.11
C SER A 40 -19.16 33.88 70.99
N THR A 41 -19.14 35.04 71.66
CA THR A 41 -20.26 36.02 71.61
C THR A 41 -20.28 36.83 70.31
N ALA A 42 -19.14 37.00 69.64
CA ALA A 42 -19.06 37.62 68.32
C ALA A 42 -19.43 36.63 67.20
N ILE A 43 -19.09 35.34 67.36
CA ILE A 43 -19.47 34.30 66.41
C ILE A 43 -20.95 33.95 66.55
N GLU A 44 -21.52 33.75 67.75
CA GLU A 44 -22.96 33.40 67.91
C GLU A 44 -23.92 34.50 67.47
N ASN A 45 -23.56 35.78 67.64
CA ASN A 45 -24.36 36.87 67.08
C ASN A 45 -24.14 37.04 65.56
N SER A 46 -22.99 36.64 65.00
CA SER A 46 -22.79 36.59 63.55
C SER A 46 -23.42 35.36 62.88
N THR A 47 -23.56 34.22 63.60
CA THR A 47 -24.20 33.00 63.09
C THR A 47 -25.70 32.96 63.36
N LYS A 48 -26.25 33.74 64.30
CA LYS A 48 -27.71 33.97 64.38
C LYS A 48 -28.20 35.13 63.50
N ALA A 49 -27.35 36.11 63.17
CA ALA A 49 -27.72 37.20 62.26
C ALA A 49 -27.38 36.94 60.78
N ARG A 50 -26.66 35.85 60.46
CA ARG A 50 -26.42 35.39 59.09
C ARG A 50 -27.09 34.04 58.76
N ALA A 51 -27.99 33.59 59.62
CA ALA A 51 -28.82 32.39 59.42
C ALA A 51 -30.32 32.74 59.34
N THR A 52 -30.68 33.97 58.98
CA THR A 52 -32.07 34.40 58.84
C THR A 52 -32.22 35.39 57.68
N GLU A 53 -31.87 34.91 56.49
CA GLU A 53 -32.39 35.26 55.16
C GLU A 53 -31.52 34.50 54.14
N VAL A 54 -31.56 33.17 54.18
CA VAL A 54 -31.49 32.45 52.91
C VAL A 54 -32.93 32.50 52.46
N ALA A 55 -33.24 33.48 51.61
CA ALA A 55 -34.52 33.52 50.93
C ALA A 55 -34.71 32.15 50.27
N THR A 56 -35.61 31.36 50.85
CA THR A 56 -36.12 30.10 50.29
C THR A 56 -37.04 30.36 49.09
N GLU A 57 -37.11 31.60 48.61
CA GLU A 57 -37.82 31.97 47.40
C GLU A 57 -36.84 31.83 46.24
N SER A 58 -37.06 30.81 45.41
CA SER A 58 -36.36 30.69 44.13
C SER A 58 -36.64 31.94 43.31
N HIS A 59 -35.58 32.64 42.89
CA HIS A 59 -35.69 33.82 42.05
C HIS A 59 -35.79 33.45 40.56
N ILE A 60 -35.80 32.16 40.23
CA ILE A 60 -36.12 31.64 38.89
C ILE A 60 -37.64 31.51 38.80
N LEU A 61 -38.31 32.52 38.27
CA LEU A 61 -39.77 32.59 38.20
C LEU A 61 -40.34 31.58 37.20
N ALA A 62 -39.78 31.52 35.99
CA ALA A 62 -40.20 30.59 34.94
C ALA A 62 -39.04 30.19 34.03
N VAL A 63 -39.10 28.95 33.52
CA VAL A 63 -38.24 28.44 32.45
C VAL A 63 -39.16 27.79 31.42
N THR A 64 -39.10 28.24 30.17
CA THR A 64 -39.92 27.71 29.08
C THR A 64 -39.00 27.31 27.94
N LEU A 65 -39.10 26.07 27.48
CA LEU A 65 -38.45 25.62 26.25
C LEU A 65 -39.30 26.05 25.06
N ASN A 66 -38.69 26.74 24.11
CA ASN A 66 -39.38 27.19 22.89
C ASN A 66 -39.47 26.07 21.84
N GLN A 67 -38.68 25.01 22.01
CA GLN A 67 -38.63 23.85 21.14
C GLN A 67 -38.63 22.55 21.96
N ALA A 68 -39.39 21.56 21.50
CA ALA A 68 -39.59 20.29 22.20
C ALA A 68 -38.42 19.31 22.00
N SER A 69 -37.71 19.39 20.86
CA SER A 69 -36.59 18.52 20.53
C SER A 69 -35.61 19.19 19.58
N TYR A 70 -34.31 18.90 19.71
CA TYR A 70 -33.24 19.41 18.84
C TYR A 70 -32.63 18.25 18.05
N GLU A 71 -32.20 18.50 16.82
CA GLU A 71 -31.51 17.48 16.00
C GLU A 71 -30.02 17.76 16.02
N GLU A 72 -29.22 16.70 16.14
CA GLU A 72 -27.76 16.79 16.17
C GLU A 72 -27.16 15.67 15.31
N GLU A 73 -26.04 15.96 14.64
CA GLU A 73 -25.29 14.96 13.87
C GLU A 73 -24.43 14.10 14.81
N ILE A 74 -24.33 12.81 14.54
CA ILE A 74 -23.46 11.93 15.33
C ILE A 74 -21.99 12.31 15.16
N GLY A 75 -21.27 12.38 16.29
CA GLY A 75 -19.89 12.83 16.34
C GLY A 75 -19.72 14.35 16.48
N ASP A 76 -20.78 15.14 16.27
CA ASP A 76 -20.76 16.59 16.51
C ASP A 76 -20.99 16.93 17.99
N THR A 77 -20.65 18.17 18.35
CA THR A 77 -20.77 18.71 19.71
C THR A 77 -22.03 19.57 19.83
N PHE A 78 -22.99 19.10 20.63
CA PHE A 78 -24.17 19.88 21.02
C PHE A 78 -23.82 20.85 22.17
N ASP A 79 -23.74 22.14 21.85
CA ASP A 79 -23.51 23.20 22.84
C ASP A 79 -24.83 23.62 23.52
N ILE A 80 -24.80 23.85 24.83
CA ILE A 80 -25.97 24.27 25.60
C ILE A 80 -26.56 25.60 25.14
N SER A 81 -25.75 26.46 24.52
CA SER A 81 -26.20 27.71 23.89
C SER A 81 -27.10 27.50 22.68
N GLY A 82 -27.14 26.28 22.13
CA GLY A 82 -28.07 25.88 21.07
C GLY A 82 -29.51 25.63 21.57
N ILE A 83 -29.73 25.59 22.88
CA ILE A 83 -31.06 25.38 23.47
C ILE A 83 -31.83 26.71 23.50
N ASP A 84 -32.88 26.80 22.70
CA ASP A 84 -33.81 27.92 22.70
C ASP A 84 -34.76 27.83 23.91
N MET A 85 -34.51 28.70 24.88
CA MET A 85 -35.26 28.75 26.13
C MET A 85 -35.44 30.19 26.63
N GLU A 86 -36.62 30.46 27.17
CA GLU A 86 -36.92 31.69 27.89
C GLU A 86 -36.75 31.47 29.39
N ILE A 87 -35.89 32.28 30.02
CA ILE A 87 -35.66 32.27 31.46
C ILE A 87 -36.14 33.59 32.04
N THR A 88 -37.13 33.54 32.93
CA THR A 88 -37.57 34.70 33.71
C THR A 88 -37.00 34.58 35.12
N ALA A 89 -36.05 35.46 35.49
CA ALA A 89 -35.42 35.45 36.80
C ALA A 89 -35.07 36.87 37.31
N ASP A 90 -35.09 37.04 38.62
CA ASP A 90 -34.65 38.27 39.30
C ASP A 90 -33.14 38.23 39.56
N GLY A 91 -32.33 38.34 38.50
CA GLY A 91 -30.86 38.29 38.59
C GLY A 91 -30.20 37.54 37.44
N THR A 92 -28.91 37.25 37.58
CA THR A 92 -28.16 36.44 36.60
C THR A 92 -28.31 34.95 36.88
N THR A 93 -28.43 34.14 35.81
CA THR A 93 -28.52 32.68 35.90
C THR A 93 -27.33 32.01 35.21
N LEU A 94 -26.90 30.87 35.77
CA LEU A 94 -26.01 29.92 35.11
C LEU A 94 -26.84 28.80 34.49
N VAL A 95 -26.54 28.42 33.25
CA VAL A 95 -27.19 27.31 32.54
C VAL A 95 -26.11 26.29 32.20
N GLU A 96 -26.29 25.07 32.67
CA GLU A 96 -25.36 23.95 32.45
C GLU A 96 -26.13 22.62 32.38
N PHE A 97 -25.54 21.60 31.78
CA PHE A 97 -26.09 20.24 31.92
C PHE A 97 -25.95 19.78 33.37
N VAL A 98 -26.79 18.84 33.83
CA VAL A 98 -26.79 18.39 35.23
C VAL A 98 -25.45 17.79 35.70
N ASP A 99 -24.61 17.30 34.79
CA ASP A 99 -23.25 16.85 35.10
C ASP A 99 -22.20 17.98 35.11
N GLY A 100 -22.62 19.24 34.93
CA GLY A 100 -21.79 20.44 34.95
C GLY A 100 -21.07 20.74 33.63
N SER A 101 -21.40 20.04 32.54
CA SER A 101 -20.84 20.35 31.22
C SER A 101 -21.59 21.49 30.54
N ALA A 102 -20.91 22.21 29.65
CA ALA A 102 -21.51 23.20 28.76
C ALA A 102 -21.88 22.62 27.38
N SER A 103 -21.45 21.40 27.08
CA SER A 103 -21.71 20.70 25.82
C SER A 103 -21.81 19.19 26.01
N LYS A 104 -22.32 18.50 24.98
CA LYS A 104 -22.44 17.04 24.87
C LYS A 104 -21.95 16.56 23.51
N GLU A 105 -21.38 15.37 23.49
CA GLU A 105 -21.09 14.61 22.27
C GLU A 105 -21.83 13.27 22.38
N TYR A 106 -22.29 12.76 21.25
CA TYR A 106 -23.07 11.52 21.19
C TYR A 106 -22.38 10.47 20.32
N ASP A 107 -22.32 9.25 20.84
CA ASP A 107 -21.68 8.08 20.20
C ASP A 107 -22.68 7.10 19.58
N SER A 108 -23.96 7.46 19.57
CA SER A 108 -25.04 6.58 19.11
C SER A 108 -26.28 7.35 18.68
N ILE A 109 -26.82 6.96 17.52
CA ILE A 109 -28.05 7.48 16.91
C ILE A 109 -29.26 7.24 17.82
N GLY A 110 -30.24 8.14 17.73
CA GLY A 110 -31.55 8.04 18.36
C GLY A 110 -31.84 9.13 19.38
N GLU A 111 -32.95 8.97 20.08
CA GLU A 111 -33.42 9.94 21.07
C GLU A 111 -32.60 9.88 22.37
N LYS A 112 -32.12 11.03 22.81
CA LYS A 112 -31.40 11.25 24.07
C LYS A 112 -32.17 12.29 24.89
N ILE A 113 -32.33 12.04 26.19
CA ILE A 113 -32.96 12.99 27.10
C ILE A 113 -31.87 13.56 27.98
N GLU A 114 -31.58 14.84 27.80
CA GLU A 114 -30.64 15.59 28.64
C GLU A 114 -31.40 16.42 29.66
N LEU A 115 -30.79 16.56 30.85
CA LEU A 115 -31.31 17.43 31.90
C LEU A 115 -30.44 18.67 31.98
N VAL A 116 -31.07 19.83 31.82
CA VAL A 116 -30.42 21.14 31.92
C VAL A 116 -30.78 21.76 33.26
N MET A 117 -29.75 22.18 34.00
CA MET A 117 -29.87 22.86 35.28
C MET A 117 -29.68 24.37 35.08
N ILE A 118 -30.65 25.14 35.57
CA ILE A 118 -30.59 26.60 35.64
C ILE A 118 -30.43 26.96 37.10
N THR A 119 -29.35 27.64 37.45
CA THR A 119 -29.01 28.01 38.83
C THR A 119 -28.95 29.53 38.97
N ASP A 120 -29.64 30.10 39.96
CA ASP A 120 -29.57 31.53 40.27
C ASP A 120 -28.33 31.87 41.12
N ASN A 121 -28.08 33.17 41.31
CA ASN A 121 -26.98 33.68 42.13
C ASN A 121 -27.13 33.42 43.64
N TYR A 122 -28.23 32.81 44.07
CA TYR A 122 -28.51 32.38 45.45
C TYR A 122 -28.46 30.85 45.62
N HIS A 123 -28.04 30.13 44.57
CA HIS A 123 -27.92 28.66 44.52
C HIS A 123 -29.25 27.91 44.54
N ASN A 124 -30.37 28.53 44.18
CA ASN A 124 -31.59 27.80 43.84
C ASN A 124 -31.52 27.32 42.39
N SER A 125 -32.05 26.13 42.11
CA SER A 125 -32.03 25.56 40.75
C SER A 125 -33.39 25.08 40.26
N LYS A 126 -33.59 25.15 38.94
CA LYS A 126 -34.66 24.46 38.20
C LYS A 126 -34.04 23.55 37.16
N THR A 127 -34.70 22.43 36.89
CA THR A 127 -34.26 21.47 35.87
C THR A 127 -35.33 21.32 34.80
N VAL A 128 -34.93 21.37 33.55
CA VAL A 128 -35.78 21.06 32.40
C VAL A 128 -35.20 19.88 31.64
N ALA A 129 -36.07 19.04 31.09
CA ALA A 129 -35.68 17.94 30.23
C ALA A 129 -35.73 18.40 28.77
N VAL A 130 -34.66 18.15 28.04
CA VAL A 130 -34.52 18.47 26.62
C VAL A 130 -34.28 17.18 25.85
N THR A 131 -35.04 16.98 24.78
CA THR A 131 -34.86 15.83 23.88
C THR A 131 -33.91 16.20 22.75
N ILE A 132 -32.84 15.44 22.58
CA ILE A 132 -31.89 15.54 21.47
C ILE A 132 -32.07 14.31 20.58
N ILE A 133 -32.30 14.52 19.29
CA ILE A 133 -32.47 13.47 18.29
C ILE A 133 -31.16 13.39 17.50
N VAL A 134 -30.32 12.43 17.85
CA VAL A 134 -29.04 12.21 17.16
C VAL A 134 -29.31 11.46 15.87
N LYS A 135 -28.88 12.02 14.75
CA LYS A 135 -29.01 11.43 13.41
C LYS A 135 -27.65 11.29 12.75
N ASP A 136 -27.65 10.56 11.66
CA ASP A 136 -26.53 10.40 10.77
C ASP A 136 -27.00 10.80 9.37
N THR A 137 -26.43 11.89 8.86
CA THR A 137 -26.80 12.50 7.58
C THR A 137 -25.62 12.60 6.62
N GLN A 138 -24.45 12.14 7.04
CA GLN A 138 -23.23 12.15 6.24
C GLN A 138 -23.11 10.85 5.46
N ALA A 139 -22.69 10.95 4.20
CA ALA A 139 -22.47 9.77 3.37
C ALA A 139 -21.06 9.20 3.57
N PRO A 140 -20.85 7.89 3.32
CA PRO A 140 -19.53 7.28 3.38
C PRO A 140 -18.52 7.99 2.47
N VAL A 141 -17.27 8.07 2.92
CA VAL A 141 -16.15 8.54 2.10
C VAL A 141 -15.52 7.34 1.39
N ILE A 142 -15.67 7.27 0.06
CA ILE A 142 -15.03 6.25 -0.79
C ILE A 142 -13.60 6.69 -1.11
N SER A 143 -12.64 5.77 -0.98
CA SER A 143 -11.22 6.00 -1.23
C SER A 143 -10.59 4.81 -1.98
N GLY A 144 -9.47 5.04 -2.67
CA GLY A 144 -8.72 3.98 -3.37
C GLY A 144 -9.21 3.66 -4.78
N VAL A 145 -10.02 4.55 -5.34
CA VAL A 145 -10.50 4.47 -6.71
C VAL A 145 -9.55 5.27 -7.62
N THR A 146 -9.11 4.65 -8.71
CA THR A 146 -8.36 5.30 -9.79
C THR A 146 -8.68 4.69 -11.12
N ASP A 147 -8.36 5.43 -12.17
CA ASP A 147 -8.39 4.92 -13.52
C ASP A 147 -7.46 3.71 -13.65
N CYS A 148 -7.89 2.72 -14.41
CA CYS A 148 -7.21 1.44 -14.59
C CYS A 148 -7.04 1.15 -16.08
N ARG A 149 -5.97 0.43 -16.41
CA ARG A 149 -5.70 -0.05 -17.76
C ARG A 149 -5.53 -1.56 -17.72
N ILE A 150 -6.25 -2.28 -18.58
CA ILE A 150 -6.15 -3.74 -18.70
C ILE A 150 -6.04 -4.13 -20.17
N THR A 151 -5.65 -5.37 -20.45
CA THR A 151 -5.77 -5.94 -21.79
C THR A 151 -7.12 -6.65 -21.93
N GLU A 152 -7.70 -6.60 -23.14
CA GLU A 152 -8.94 -7.27 -23.50
C GLU A 152 -8.96 -8.74 -23.03
N GLY A 153 -10.05 -9.14 -22.38
CA GLY A 153 -10.24 -10.48 -21.82
C GLY A 153 -9.54 -10.76 -20.49
N HIS A 154 -8.76 -9.82 -19.95
CA HIS A 154 -8.19 -9.99 -18.61
C HIS A 154 -9.27 -9.85 -17.53
N LYS A 155 -9.18 -10.68 -16.47
CA LYS A 155 -10.03 -10.52 -15.28
C LYS A 155 -9.68 -9.22 -14.55
N PHE A 156 -10.69 -8.42 -14.24
CA PHE A 156 -10.56 -7.14 -13.54
C PHE A 156 -11.49 -7.11 -12.32
N ASN A 157 -10.99 -6.61 -11.18
CA ASN A 157 -11.78 -6.38 -9.97
C ASN A 157 -11.86 -4.88 -9.69
N ALA A 158 -12.97 -4.26 -10.08
CA ALA A 158 -13.21 -2.84 -9.88
C ALA A 158 -13.20 -2.41 -8.40
N LEU A 159 -13.41 -3.33 -7.45
CA LEU A 159 -13.40 -3.03 -6.01
C LEU A 159 -12.06 -3.39 -5.33
N GLY A 160 -11.05 -3.81 -6.12
CA GLY A 160 -9.74 -4.19 -5.62
C GLY A 160 -9.05 -3.04 -4.92
N GLY A 161 -8.90 -3.13 -3.59
CA GLY A 161 -8.20 -2.10 -2.79
C GLY A 161 -9.03 -0.86 -2.43
N VAL A 162 -10.28 -0.79 -2.88
CA VAL A 162 -11.23 0.29 -2.58
C VAL A 162 -11.76 0.14 -1.14
N ALA A 163 -11.94 1.25 -0.43
CA ALA A 163 -12.48 1.29 0.92
C ALA A 163 -13.53 2.40 1.06
N ALA A 164 -14.50 2.20 1.95
CA ALA A 164 -15.50 3.20 2.31
C ALA A 164 -15.59 3.34 3.84
N ILE A 165 -15.41 4.57 4.34
CA ILE A 165 -15.45 4.89 5.77
C ILE A 165 -16.54 5.91 6.05
N ASP A 166 -17.34 5.66 7.07
CA ASP A 166 -18.46 6.49 7.53
C ASP A 166 -18.22 7.00 8.97
N ASN A 167 -18.77 8.18 9.31
CA ASN A 167 -18.61 8.81 10.63
C ASN A 167 -19.37 8.05 11.74
N ALA A 168 -20.54 7.49 11.44
CA ALA A 168 -21.39 6.79 12.39
C ALA A 168 -21.06 5.29 12.46
N ASP A 169 -20.82 4.68 11.30
CA ASP A 169 -20.72 3.23 11.13
C ASP A 169 -19.28 2.71 11.07
N GLY A 170 -18.30 3.58 10.87
CA GLY A 170 -16.90 3.20 10.68
C GLY A 170 -16.67 2.58 9.30
N ASP A 171 -16.07 1.39 9.24
CA ASP A 171 -15.79 0.72 7.96
C ASP A 171 -17.06 0.10 7.36
N VAL A 172 -17.51 0.65 6.23
CA VAL A 172 -18.66 0.20 5.44
C VAL A 172 -18.23 -0.33 4.06
N SER A 173 -16.97 -0.72 3.88
CA SER A 173 -16.44 -1.22 2.60
C SER A 173 -17.19 -2.46 2.07
N ASN A 174 -17.92 -3.17 2.93
CA ASN A 174 -18.77 -4.29 2.54
C ASN A 174 -20.04 -3.89 1.76
N THR A 175 -20.35 -2.60 1.66
CA THR A 175 -21.50 -2.09 0.90
C THR A 175 -21.12 -1.57 -0.49
N LEU A 176 -19.83 -1.59 -0.83
CA LEU A 176 -19.32 -1.14 -2.13
C LEU A 176 -19.91 -1.96 -3.29
N VAL A 177 -20.41 -1.25 -4.31
CA VAL A 177 -20.90 -1.82 -5.57
C VAL A 177 -20.33 -1.02 -6.73
N CYS A 178 -19.86 -1.70 -7.78
CA CYS A 178 -19.44 -1.06 -9.02
C CYS A 178 -20.52 -1.22 -10.11
N SER A 179 -20.64 -0.22 -11.00
CA SER A 179 -21.41 -0.32 -12.23
C SER A 179 -20.93 -1.49 -13.11
N ALA A 180 -21.80 -1.97 -14.00
CA ALA A 180 -21.41 -3.02 -14.94
C ALA A 180 -20.28 -2.55 -15.88
N TYR A 181 -19.36 -3.46 -16.20
CA TYR A 181 -18.27 -3.26 -17.15
C TYR A 181 -18.03 -4.54 -17.94
N ASP A 182 -17.41 -4.42 -19.11
CA ASP A 182 -17.08 -5.55 -19.97
C ASP A 182 -15.59 -5.49 -20.37
N THR A 183 -14.80 -6.42 -19.85
CA THR A 183 -13.36 -6.46 -20.12
C THR A 183 -13.03 -7.03 -21.50
N ASP A 184 -14.01 -7.54 -22.25
CA ASP A 184 -13.84 -8.03 -23.63
C ASP A 184 -14.05 -6.92 -24.68
N ILE A 185 -14.40 -5.69 -24.27
CA ILE A 185 -14.63 -4.56 -25.19
C ILE A 185 -13.49 -3.56 -25.08
N VAL A 186 -12.65 -3.52 -26.12
CA VAL A 186 -11.55 -2.54 -26.28
C VAL A 186 -12.07 -1.10 -26.27
N GLY A 187 -11.36 -0.24 -25.53
CA GLY A 187 -11.63 1.18 -25.39
C GLY A 187 -11.79 1.62 -23.94
N THR A 188 -12.02 2.91 -23.72
CA THR A 188 -12.24 3.48 -22.39
C THR A 188 -13.71 3.38 -21.99
N GLN A 189 -13.97 2.84 -20.80
CA GLN A 189 -15.27 2.75 -20.15
C GLN A 189 -15.28 3.60 -18.88
N SER A 190 -16.34 4.36 -18.64
CA SER A 190 -16.53 5.10 -17.38
C SER A 190 -17.33 4.23 -16.41
N LEU A 191 -16.75 3.91 -15.26
CA LEU A 191 -17.34 3.08 -14.21
C LEU A 191 -17.65 3.93 -12.98
N THR A 192 -18.66 3.56 -12.22
CA THR A 192 -19.08 4.23 -10.98
C THR A 192 -19.06 3.25 -9.83
N ILE A 193 -18.38 3.59 -8.73
CA ILE A 193 -18.43 2.86 -7.46
C ILE A 193 -19.34 3.60 -6.50
N THR A 194 -20.22 2.87 -5.81
CA THR A 194 -21.19 3.42 -4.85
C THR A 194 -21.07 2.71 -3.51
N ALA A 195 -21.17 3.45 -2.41
CA ALA A 195 -21.24 2.94 -1.05
C ALA A 195 -22.48 3.51 -0.35
N VAL A 196 -23.05 2.72 0.56
CA VAL A 196 -24.23 3.09 1.37
C VAL A 196 -23.97 2.74 2.83
N ASP A 197 -24.29 3.63 3.76
CA ASP A 197 -24.23 3.36 5.20
C ASP A 197 -25.52 2.70 5.74
N LYS A 198 -25.65 2.54 7.07
CA LYS A 198 -26.86 1.99 7.69
C LYS A 198 -28.03 2.98 7.78
N SER A 199 -27.75 4.27 7.68
CA SER A 199 -28.72 5.38 7.66
C SER A 199 -29.25 5.67 6.26
N GLU A 200 -28.80 4.91 5.26
CA GLU A 200 -29.11 5.01 3.83
C GLU A 200 -28.48 6.23 3.12
N ASN A 201 -27.50 6.92 3.72
CA ASN A 201 -26.75 7.94 2.99
C ASN A 201 -25.81 7.26 1.98
N THR A 202 -25.70 7.86 0.81
CA THR A 202 -25.04 7.26 -0.37
C THR A 202 -24.00 8.21 -0.95
N SER A 203 -22.85 7.68 -1.31
CA SER A 203 -21.83 8.38 -2.10
C SER A 203 -21.42 7.55 -3.31
N SER A 204 -20.95 8.24 -4.35
CA SER A 204 -20.45 7.62 -5.58
C SER A 204 -19.20 8.31 -6.09
N ILE A 205 -18.31 7.55 -6.73
CA ILE A 205 -17.10 8.06 -7.38
C ILE A 205 -16.90 7.36 -8.73
N ASP A 206 -16.54 8.13 -9.75
CA ASP A 206 -16.31 7.63 -11.10
C ASP A 206 -14.81 7.39 -11.37
N PHE A 207 -14.50 6.42 -12.23
CA PHE A 207 -13.16 6.17 -12.76
C PHE A 207 -13.21 5.58 -14.17
N GLU A 208 -12.11 5.69 -14.91
CA GLU A 208 -11.97 5.16 -16.25
C GLU A 208 -11.29 3.78 -16.25
N LEU A 209 -11.88 2.81 -16.94
CA LEU A 209 -11.24 1.55 -17.31
C LEU A 209 -10.87 1.60 -18.79
N GLU A 210 -9.57 1.69 -19.11
CA GLU A 210 -9.06 1.54 -20.46
C GLU A 210 -8.78 0.07 -20.75
N VAL A 211 -9.56 -0.54 -21.65
CA VAL A 211 -9.32 -1.89 -22.16
C VAL A 211 -8.52 -1.78 -23.45
N LEU A 212 -7.30 -2.27 -23.43
CA LEU A 212 -6.43 -2.33 -24.60
C LEU A 212 -6.74 -3.54 -25.45
N ALA A 213 -6.68 -3.38 -26.77
CA ALA A 213 -6.72 -4.52 -27.66
C ALA A 213 -5.63 -5.52 -27.28
N LYS A 214 -5.97 -6.81 -27.28
CA LYS A 214 -4.92 -7.83 -27.31
C LYS A 214 -3.96 -7.50 -28.45
N PRO A 215 -2.64 -7.62 -28.26
CA PRO A 215 -1.69 -7.41 -29.34
C PRO A 215 -2.05 -8.32 -30.53
N VAL A 216 -2.64 -7.77 -31.59
CA VAL A 216 -2.86 -8.52 -32.83
C VAL A 216 -1.52 -8.59 -33.54
N LEU A 217 -0.87 -9.74 -33.43
CA LEU A 217 0.38 -10.04 -34.13
C LEU A 217 0.18 -9.84 -35.64
N ALA A 218 0.68 -8.73 -36.17
CA ALA A 218 0.81 -8.55 -37.61
C ALA A 218 1.87 -9.55 -38.10
N VAL A 219 1.43 -10.68 -38.66
CA VAL A 219 2.30 -11.54 -39.46
C VAL A 219 2.57 -10.81 -40.77
N GLU A 220 3.55 -9.91 -40.77
CA GLU A 220 4.18 -9.53 -42.02
C GLU A 220 5.00 -10.74 -42.49
N THR A 221 4.48 -11.45 -43.48
CA THR A 221 5.25 -12.48 -44.20
C THR A 221 6.37 -11.79 -44.97
N VAL A 222 7.53 -11.62 -44.33
CA VAL A 222 8.76 -11.24 -45.02
C VAL A 222 9.21 -12.44 -45.85
N PRO A 223 9.43 -12.31 -47.17
CA PRO A 223 9.88 -13.43 -47.99
C PRO A 223 11.27 -13.88 -47.53
N ILE A 224 11.38 -15.18 -47.26
CA ILE A 224 12.62 -15.85 -46.88
C ILE A 224 13.63 -15.67 -48.02
N LEU A 225 14.61 -14.79 -47.81
CA LEU A 225 15.79 -14.75 -48.66
C LEU A 225 16.84 -15.70 -48.06
N GLU A 226 16.87 -16.93 -48.55
CA GLU A 226 18.08 -17.76 -48.44
C GLU A 226 19.23 -17.01 -49.12
N LYS A 227 20.30 -16.66 -48.39
CA LYS A 227 21.66 -17.19 -48.62
C LYS A 227 22.78 -16.43 -47.90
N THR A 228 23.69 -17.26 -47.37
CA THR A 228 25.16 -17.12 -47.24
C THR A 228 25.77 -15.75 -47.02
N TYR A 229 26.47 -15.58 -45.90
CA TYR A 229 27.52 -14.57 -45.80
C TYR A 229 28.90 -15.18 -45.55
N LEU A 230 29.67 -15.11 -46.64
CA LEU A 230 31.11 -15.09 -46.70
C LEU A 230 31.65 -13.86 -45.95
N SER A 231 32.90 -14.00 -45.56
CA SER A 231 33.76 -13.07 -44.83
C SER A 231 33.97 -11.68 -45.47
N VAL A 232 34.44 -10.78 -44.60
CA VAL A 232 35.06 -9.47 -44.87
C VAL A 232 34.08 -8.37 -45.28
N TYR A 233 33.75 -7.45 -44.37
CA TYR A 233 34.03 -6.01 -44.50
C TYR A 233 33.66 -5.29 -43.19
N LYS A 234 34.60 -4.50 -42.68
CA LYS A 234 34.35 -3.39 -41.76
C LYS A 234 33.25 -2.51 -42.36
N ASN A 235 32.25 -2.17 -41.54
CA ASN A 235 31.12 -1.25 -41.75
C ASN A 235 29.74 -1.93 -41.92
N VAL A 236 29.17 -2.42 -40.81
CA VAL A 236 27.72 -2.54 -40.63
C VAL A 236 27.36 -2.10 -39.20
N ILE A 237 26.24 -1.37 -39.06
CA ILE A 237 25.60 -0.89 -37.83
C ILE A 237 24.09 -1.24 -37.95
N PRO A 238 23.44 -1.78 -36.90
CA PRO A 238 22.22 -1.15 -36.38
C PRO A 238 22.20 -1.10 -34.85
N TYR A 239 23.14 -0.31 -34.35
CA TYR A 239 22.99 0.57 -33.21
C TYR A 239 22.50 1.92 -33.75
N ASP A 240 21.60 2.65 -33.10
CA ASP A 240 21.31 4.06 -33.46
C ASP A 240 22.57 4.97 -33.41
N GLY A 241 23.72 4.42 -32.98
CA GLY A 241 25.01 5.10 -32.88
C GLY A 241 25.27 5.65 -31.48
N LYS A 242 24.31 5.51 -30.55
CA LYS A 242 24.35 6.13 -29.22
C LYS A 242 24.79 5.14 -28.15
N LEU A 243 25.98 5.36 -27.55
CA LEU A 243 26.44 4.55 -26.40
C LEU A 243 25.35 4.45 -25.30
N ARG A 244 24.90 3.25 -24.95
CA ARG A 244 23.85 2.96 -23.95
C ARG A 244 24.35 1.94 -22.94
N SER A 245 23.97 2.14 -21.69
CA SER A 245 24.10 1.12 -20.65
C SER A 245 23.11 -0.02 -20.92
N ILE A 246 23.32 -1.15 -20.25
CA ILE A 246 22.41 -2.28 -20.25
C ILE A 246 21.85 -2.41 -18.84
N THR A 247 20.54 -2.59 -18.71
CA THR A 247 19.92 -2.87 -17.42
C THR A 247 19.20 -4.20 -17.49
N CYS A 248 19.62 -5.13 -16.62
CA CYS A 248 18.99 -6.44 -16.46
C CYS A 248 17.98 -6.40 -15.33
N TRP A 249 16.71 -6.61 -15.64
CA TRP A 249 15.61 -6.68 -14.66
C TRP A 249 15.14 -8.11 -14.49
N GLY A 250 15.00 -8.54 -13.24
CA GLY A 250 14.49 -9.87 -12.93
C GLY A 250 14.56 -10.23 -11.46
N ASP A 251 14.57 -11.52 -11.18
CA ASP A 251 14.54 -12.08 -9.84
C ASP A 251 15.92 -12.54 -9.34
N SER A 252 15.98 -13.64 -8.57
CA SER A 252 17.21 -14.28 -8.11
C SER A 252 18.13 -14.76 -9.25
N LEU A 253 17.57 -15.16 -10.39
CA LEU A 253 18.32 -15.61 -11.56
C LEU A 253 19.04 -14.46 -12.26
N THR A 254 18.43 -13.28 -12.29
CA THR A 254 19.11 -12.05 -12.77
C THR A 254 20.11 -11.53 -11.72
N ARG A 255 19.76 -11.63 -10.43
CA ARG A 255 20.65 -11.22 -9.32
C ARG A 255 21.97 -11.99 -9.34
N GLY A 256 21.96 -13.23 -9.80
CA GLY A 256 23.11 -14.13 -9.70
C GLY A 256 23.14 -14.90 -8.38
N HIS A 257 21.98 -15.20 -7.78
CA HIS A 257 21.93 -16.04 -6.59
C HIS A 257 22.56 -17.40 -6.89
N GLY A 258 23.48 -17.88 -6.05
CA GLY A 258 24.23 -19.11 -6.31
C GLY A 258 25.63 -18.89 -6.92
N ALA A 259 25.94 -17.67 -7.38
CA ALA A 259 27.31 -17.33 -7.77
C ALA A 259 28.25 -17.43 -6.55
N ASP A 260 29.41 -18.06 -6.76
CA ASP A 260 30.45 -18.30 -5.76
C ASP A 260 31.76 -17.64 -6.20
N ASN A 261 32.30 -16.76 -5.34
CA ASN A 261 33.56 -16.07 -5.54
C ASN A 261 34.78 -17.02 -5.59
N SER A 262 34.65 -18.25 -5.08
CA SER A 262 35.69 -19.28 -5.18
C SER A 262 35.87 -19.80 -6.61
N ILE A 263 34.83 -19.68 -7.45
CA ILE A 263 34.87 -20.09 -8.86
C ILE A 263 35.32 -18.92 -9.73
N VAL A 264 36.37 -19.16 -10.53
CA VAL A 264 36.88 -18.21 -11.53
C VAL A 264 36.70 -18.79 -12.92
N VAL A 265 35.81 -18.20 -13.71
CA VAL A 265 35.50 -18.61 -15.08
C VAL A 265 35.55 -17.41 -16.01
N GLY A 266 36.13 -17.59 -17.21
CA GLY A 266 36.33 -16.48 -18.15
C GLY A 266 37.14 -15.31 -17.57
N GLY A 267 37.92 -15.54 -16.51
CA GLY A 267 38.64 -14.51 -15.76
C GLY A 267 37.74 -13.59 -14.92
N ILE A 268 36.60 -14.08 -14.42
CA ILE A 268 35.69 -13.40 -13.50
C ILE A 268 35.51 -14.31 -12.28
N SER A 269 35.80 -13.80 -11.09
CA SER A 269 35.51 -14.47 -9.81
C SER A 269 34.05 -14.20 -9.45
N GLY A 270 33.28 -15.24 -9.10
CA GLY A 270 31.87 -15.09 -8.77
C GLY A 270 31.03 -14.59 -9.95
N ALA A 271 31.28 -15.14 -11.14
CA ALA A 271 30.62 -14.67 -12.36
C ALA A 271 29.09 -14.73 -12.23
N THR A 272 28.46 -13.64 -12.64
CA THR A 272 27.01 -13.48 -12.83
C THR A 272 26.75 -13.22 -14.32
N GLU A 273 25.48 -13.27 -14.74
CA GLU A 273 25.13 -12.87 -16.12
C GLU A 273 25.56 -11.42 -16.42
N THR A 274 25.34 -10.51 -15.47
CA THR A 274 25.62 -9.08 -15.60
C THR A 274 27.11 -8.76 -15.62
N THR A 275 27.92 -9.41 -14.79
CA THR A 275 29.39 -9.22 -14.80
C THR A 275 30.02 -9.80 -16.06
N THR A 276 29.50 -10.93 -16.54
CA THR A 276 29.93 -11.53 -17.80
C THR A 276 29.56 -10.65 -18.98
N LEU A 277 28.31 -10.17 -19.03
CA LEU A 277 27.83 -9.28 -20.08
C LEU A 277 28.62 -7.96 -20.10
N ALA A 278 28.90 -7.36 -18.94
CA ALA A 278 29.73 -6.16 -18.83
C ALA A 278 31.13 -6.39 -19.40
N LYS A 279 31.74 -7.54 -19.09
CA LYS A 279 33.07 -7.88 -19.60
C LYS A 279 33.09 -8.07 -21.11
N LEU A 280 32.10 -8.75 -21.67
CA LEU A 280 32.05 -9.08 -23.09
C LEU A 280 31.68 -7.87 -23.96
N THR A 281 30.74 -7.06 -23.49
CA THR A 281 30.29 -5.85 -24.23
C THR A 281 31.23 -4.66 -24.03
N GLY A 282 31.88 -4.55 -22.87
CA GLY A 282 32.56 -3.32 -22.43
C GLY A 282 31.61 -2.20 -21.99
N ASN A 283 30.30 -2.46 -21.96
CA ASN A 283 29.29 -1.49 -21.54
C ASN A 283 29.10 -1.51 -20.02
N THR A 284 28.57 -0.42 -19.47
CA THR A 284 28.03 -0.43 -18.11
C THR A 284 26.78 -1.30 -18.07
N VAL A 285 26.75 -2.28 -17.15
CA VAL A 285 25.61 -3.17 -16.94
C VAL A 285 25.11 -3.04 -15.51
N TYR A 286 23.83 -2.74 -15.36
CA TYR A 286 23.15 -2.65 -14.06
C TYR A 286 22.42 -3.96 -13.76
N ASN A 287 22.65 -4.50 -12.58
CA ASN A 287 21.93 -5.67 -12.07
C ASN A 287 20.77 -5.21 -11.20
N MET A 288 19.55 -5.31 -11.74
CA MET A 288 18.31 -4.99 -11.04
C MET A 288 17.57 -6.25 -10.57
N GLY A 289 18.29 -7.36 -10.38
CA GLY A 289 17.76 -8.63 -9.88
C GLY A 289 17.51 -8.64 -8.37
N VAL A 290 16.37 -9.18 -7.93
CA VAL A 290 15.97 -9.28 -6.52
C VAL A 290 15.49 -10.68 -6.20
N ASN A 291 15.96 -11.28 -5.10
CA ASN A 291 15.54 -12.64 -4.75
C ASN A 291 14.03 -12.70 -4.45
N GLY A 292 13.34 -13.67 -5.06
CA GLY A 292 11.97 -14.02 -4.72
C GLY A 292 10.90 -13.03 -5.19
N GLU A 293 11.26 -12.00 -5.96
CA GLU A 293 10.25 -11.12 -6.57
C GLU A 293 9.51 -11.86 -7.67
N ASP A 294 8.20 -11.65 -7.71
CA ASP A 294 7.32 -12.11 -8.77
C ASP A 294 7.33 -11.13 -9.96
N SER A 295 6.68 -11.53 -11.05
CA SER A 295 6.68 -10.77 -12.31
C SER A 295 6.01 -9.38 -12.19
N ARG A 296 4.89 -9.25 -11.46
CA ARG A 296 4.26 -7.95 -11.16
C ARG A 296 5.18 -7.02 -10.39
N THR A 297 5.87 -7.54 -9.37
CA THR A 297 6.78 -6.75 -8.55
C THR A 297 7.96 -6.23 -9.37
N ILE A 298 8.54 -7.09 -10.23
CA ILE A 298 9.65 -6.72 -11.13
C ILE A 298 9.20 -5.64 -12.13
N ALA A 299 8.07 -5.86 -12.81
CA ALA A 299 7.52 -4.92 -13.78
C ALA A 299 7.18 -3.57 -13.12
N SER A 300 6.63 -3.60 -11.91
CA SER A 300 6.33 -2.41 -11.12
C SER A 300 7.59 -1.64 -10.75
N ARG A 301 8.63 -2.33 -10.27
CA ARG A 301 9.89 -1.72 -9.85
C ARG A 301 10.65 -1.06 -11.01
N GLN A 302 10.54 -1.63 -12.21
CA GLN A 302 11.06 -1.04 -13.44
C GLN A 302 10.23 0.15 -13.93
N GLY A 303 8.96 0.25 -13.54
CA GLY A 303 8.02 1.31 -13.90
C GLY A 303 7.08 0.97 -15.06
N GLY A 304 7.20 -0.23 -15.64
CA GLY A 304 6.30 -0.72 -16.68
C GLY A 304 4.87 -0.85 -16.19
N MET A 305 4.70 -1.40 -14.99
CA MET A 305 3.43 -1.32 -14.26
C MET A 305 3.49 -0.21 -13.23
N GLU A 306 2.41 0.54 -13.05
CA GLU A 306 2.36 1.48 -11.94
C GLU A 306 2.12 0.77 -10.60
N MET A 307 2.70 1.31 -9.53
CA MET A 307 2.48 0.85 -8.16
C MET A 307 1.94 1.99 -7.30
N TYR A 308 1.04 1.67 -6.38
CA TYR A 308 0.25 2.68 -5.67
C TYR A 308 0.18 2.43 -4.17
N VAL A 309 0.06 3.54 -3.45
CA VAL A 309 -0.42 3.57 -2.07
C VAL A 309 -1.67 4.46 -1.99
N ASN A 310 -2.53 4.16 -1.03
CA ASN A 310 -3.75 4.91 -0.78
C ASN A 310 -4.09 4.94 0.71
N ASN A 311 -4.95 5.89 1.10
CA ASN A 311 -5.49 6.05 2.45
C ASN A 311 -4.40 6.19 3.51
N ILE A 312 -3.44 7.08 3.24
CA ILE A 312 -2.33 7.41 4.14
C ILE A 312 -2.18 8.92 4.28
N THR A 313 -1.67 9.36 5.42
CA THR A 313 -1.26 10.75 5.63
C THR A 313 0.25 10.80 5.81
N ILE A 314 0.97 11.38 4.86
CA ILE A 314 2.40 11.65 4.99
C ILE A 314 2.55 12.92 5.84
N PRO A 315 3.02 12.81 7.11
CA PRO A 315 3.06 13.95 8.01
C PRO A 315 4.05 15.03 7.54
N ALA A 316 3.89 16.25 8.06
CA ALA A 316 4.80 17.37 7.79
C ALA A 316 6.29 17.04 8.03
N SER A 317 6.58 16.14 8.97
CA SER A 317 7.91 15.62 9.26
C SER A 317 7.84 14.14 9.67
N GLY A 318 8.88 13.36 9.35
CA GLY A 318 8.99 11.98 9.83
C GLY A 318 8.46 10.93 8.84
N SER A 319 7.67 9.98 9.34
CA SER A 319 7.27 8.77 8.61
C SER A 319 5.78 8.47 8.72
N VAL A 320 5.26 7.74 7.74
CA VAL A 320 3.94 7.09 7.77
C VAL A 320 4.10 5.59 7.52
N SER A 321 3.24 4.77 8.12
CA SER A 321 3.23 3.32 7.93
C SER A 321 1.91 2.85 7.32
N PHE A 322 1.98 1.78 6.52
CA PHE A 322 0.84 1.18 5.83
C PHE A 322 1.14 -0.31 5.52
N THR A 323 0.11 -1.07 5.17
CA THR A 323 0.19 -2.55 5.11
C THR A 323 0.32 -3.13 3.72
N LYS A 324 -0.04 -2.39 2.66
CA LYS A 324 -0.06 -2.91 1.29
C LYS A 324 0.33 -1.86 0.26
N ILE A 325 0.90 -2.34 -0.84
CA ILE A 325 1.13 -1.62 -2.09
C ILE A 325 0.47 -2.46 -3.17
N VAL A 326 -0.25 -1.82 -4.08
CA VAL A 326 -0.94 -2.49 -5.19
C VAL A 326 -0.38 -2.03 -6.52
N CYS A 327 -0.32 -2.90 -7.52
CA CYS A 327 -0.03 -2.50 -8.89
C CYS A 327 -1.30 -2.14 -9.67
N GLU A 328 -1.15 -1.62 -10.88
CA GLU A 328 -2.23 -1.10 -11.74
C GLU A 328 -3.37 -2.08 -12.04
N ASP A 329 -3.10 -3.39 -12.01
CA ASP A 329 -4.13 -4.41 -12.19
C ASP A 329 -4.84 -4.80 -10.87
N GLY A 330 -4.57 -4.08 -9.78
CA GLY A 330 -5.18 -4.22 -8.47
C GLY A 330 -4.55 -5.29 -7.57
N ASN A 331 -3.55 -6.03 -8.04
CA ASN A 331 -2.88 -7.05 -7.23
C ASN A 331 -1.90 -6.43 -6.22
N VAL A 332 -1.78 -7.06 -5.04
CA VAL A 332 -0.80 -6.66 -4.04
C VAL A 332 0.60 -7.10 -4.51
N ILE A 333 1.56 -6.20 -4.41
CA ILE A 333 2.97 -6.47 -4.72
C ILE A 333 3.85 -6.33 -3.47
N ASP A 334 4.95 -7.06 -3.47
CA ASP A 334 5.85 -7.16 -2.33
C ASP A 334 7.21 -6.54 -2.65
N VAL A 335 7.35 -5.24 -2.38
CA VAL A 335 8.56 -4.45 -2.68
C VAL A 335 9.38 -4.13 -1.42
N ALA A 336 10.60 -3.64 -1.61
CA ALA A 336 11.48 -3.17 -0.54
C ALA A 336 11.70 -4.21 0.59
N ARG A 337 11.60 -5.50 0.25
CA ARG A 337 11.62 -6.62 1.20
C ARG A 337 13.02 -7.05 1.57
N THR A 338 13.99 -6.82 0.71
CA THR A 338 15.36 -7.22 0.94
C THR A 338 16.27 -5.99 1.06
N ASP A 339 17.37 -6.11 1.79
CA ASP A 339 18.37 -5.05 1.89
C ASP A 339 19.35 -5.06 0.70
N ASN A 340 18.90 -5.55 -0.47
CA ASN A 340 19.75 -5.65 -1.66
C ASN A 340 19.91 -4.29 -2.37
N ASN A 341 20.94 -4.18 -3.21
CA ASN A 341 21.27 -2.92 -3.87
C ASN A 341 20.21 -2.48 -4.89
N ALA A 342 19.60 -3.40 -5.64
CA ALA A 342 18.58 -3.08 -6.63
C ALA A 342 17.35 -2.41 -5.99
N GLU A 343 16.83 -2.97 -4.90
CA GLU A 343 15.72 -2.38 -4.14
C GLU A 343 16.13 -1.07 -3.46
N LYS A 344 17.34 -0.99 -2.90
CA LYS A 344 17.87 0.28 -2.35
C LYS A 344 17.91 1.39 -3.39
N GLU A 345 18.34 1.09 -4.61
CA GLU A 345 18.34 2.06 -5.72
C GLU A 345 16.92 2.48 -6.11
N CYS A 346 15.93 1.57 -5.98
CA CYS A 346 14.53 1.87 -6.27
C CYS A 346 13.81 2.65 -5.17
N PHE A 347 14.09 2.36 -3.90
CA PHE A 347 13.20 2.73 -2.79
C PHE A 347 13.83 3.65 -1.74
N ASN A 348 15.15 3.86 -1.71
CA ASN A 348 15.75 4.82 -0.77
C ASN A 348 15.45 6.29 -1.10
N ALA A 349 15.04 6.57 -2.33
CA ALA A 349 14.70 7.91 -2.83
C ALA A 349 13.50 7.88 -3.79
N CYS A 350 12.53 6.99 -3.54
CA CYS A 350 11.28 6.98 -4.30
C CYS A 350 10.43 8.21 -3.98
N THR A 351 9.46 8.51 -4.83
CA THR A 351 8.51 9.61 -4.60
C THR A 351 7.09 9.11 -4.46
N ILE A 352 6.35 9.66 -3.50
CA ILE A 352 4.91 9.45 -3.34
C ILE A 352 4.24 10.84 -3.32
N GLY A 353 3.33 11.11 -4.25
CA GLY A 353 2.66 12.41 -4.36
C GLY A 353 3.64 13.58 -4.51
N GLY A 354 4.77 13.36 -5.20
CA GLY A 354 5.84 14.34 -5.37
C GLY A 354 6.80 14.51 -4.18
N ILE A 355 6.56 13.82 -3.05
CA ILE A 355 7.46 13.85 -1.89
C ILE A 355 8.51 12.76 -2.03
N THR A 356 9.79 13.14 -2.06
CA THR A 356 10.91 12.20 -2.03
C THR A 356 11.12 11.63 -0.62
N GLY A 357 11.33 10.32 -0.54
CA GLY A 357 11.63 9.66 0.72
C GLY A 357 12.14 8.23 0.54
N LYS A 358 12.36 7.57 1.68
CA LYS A 358 12.74 6.17 1.75
C LYS A 358 11.53 5.32 2.09
N LEU A 359 11.20 4.36 1.22
CA LEU A 359 10.30 3.26 1.51
C LEU A 359 11.10 2.09 2.11
N SER A 360 10.58 1.48 3.17
CA SER A 360 11.15 0.30 3.83
C SER A 360 10.04 -0.67 4.20
N TYR A 361 10.34 -1.97 4.23
CA TYR A 361 9.44 -3.00 4.73
C TYR A 361 10.04 -3.66 5.98
N ASP A 362 9.20 -3.87 6.99
CA ASP A 362 9.54 -4.65 8.19
C ASP A 362 8.82 -6.00 8.15
N GLY A 363 9.59 -7.08 8.00
CA GLY A 363 9.07 -8.44 7.92
C GLY A 363 8.50 -8.99 9.24
N ASP A 364 8.85 -8.41 10.39
CA ASP A 364 8.31 -8.84 11.69
C ASP A 364 6.92 -8.25 11.94
N THR A 365 6.71 -7.00 11.50
CA THR A 365 5.43 -6.29 11.68
C THR A 365 4.54 -6.30 10.44
N TYR A 366 5.06 -6.74 9.29
CA TYR A 366 4.39 -6.71 7.99
C TYR A 366 3.95 -5.29 7.59
N LEU A 367 4.73 -4.28 7.98
CA LEU A 367 4.45 -2.89 7.70
C LEU A 367 5.47 -2.28 6.75
N TYR A 368 4.95 -1.58 5.75
CA TYR A 368 5.71 -0.59 5.02
C TYR A 368 5.84 0.68 5.84
N THR A 369 6.97 1.35 5.73
CA THR A 369 7.20 2.68 6.27
C THR A 369 7.80 3.57 5.20
N PHE A 370 7.12 4.68 4.89
CA PHE A 370 7.66 5.75 4.06
C PHE A 370 8.14 6.88 4.96
N LYS A 371 9.44 7.18 4.92
CA LYS A 371 10.05 8.31 5.61
C LYS A 371 10.44 9.38 4.60
N ARG A 372 9.82 10.57 4.70
CA ARG A 372 10.20 11.70 3.85
C ARG A 372 11.65 12.12 4.10
N ALA A 373 12.33 12.53 3.03
CA ALA A 373 13.73 12.95 3.11
C ALA A 373 13.89 14.35 3.72
N VAL A 374 12.91 15.23 3.52
CA VAL A 374 12.91 16.63 3.96
C VAL A 374 11.54 16.98 4.52
N ASP A 375 11.51 17.73 5.62
CA ASP A 375 10.28 18.27 6.22
C ASP A 375 9.57 19.23 5.25
N GLY A 376 8.25 19.34 5.37
CA GLY A 376 7.44 20.13 4.45
C GLY A 376 5.96 20.13 4.86
N ALA A 377 5.07 20.45 3.94
CA ALA A 377 3.63 20.35 4.18
C ALA A 377 3.21 18.87 4.38
N GLU A 378 2.19 18.65 5.20
CA GLU A 378 1.49 17.37 5.27
C GLU A 378 0.81 17.08 3.92
N LEU A 379 0.79 15.81 3.52
CA LEU A 379 0.05 15.35 2.36
C LEU A 379 -0.90 14.22 2.77
N VAL A 380 -2.20 14.48 2.63
CA VAL A 380 -3.26 13.47 2.81
C VAL A 380 -3.52 12.81 1.46
N ILE A 381 -3.39 11.48 1.40
CA ILE A 381 -3.61 10.67 0.22
C ILE A 381 -4.88 9.84 0.42
N VAL A 382 -5.92 10.14 -0.36
CA VAL A 382 -7.24 9.47 -0.32
C VAL A 382 -7.60 8.75 -1.63
N THR A 383 -6.75 8.88 -2.65
CA THR A 383 -6.83 8.13 -3.92
C THR A 383 -5.50 7.43 -4.18
N ASN A 384 -5.49 6.40 -5.05
CA ASN A 384 -4.25 5.71 -5.38
C ASN A 384 -3.24 6.72 -5.93
N THR A 385 -2.10 6.81 -5.25
CA THR A 385 -1.01 7.73 -5.57
C THR A 385 0.22 6.90 -5.89
N ALA A 386 0.77 7.13 -7.08
CA ALA A 386 1.90 6.36 -7.59
C ALA A 386 3.13 6.49 -6.68
N ILE A 387 3.79 5.36 -6.45
CA ILE A 387 5.15 5.30 -5.90
C ILE A 387 6.10 5.18 -7.08
N ILE A 388 6.89 6.23 -7.32
CA ILE A 388 7.79 6.30 -8.47
C ILE A 388 9.23 6.03 -7.99
N THR A 389 9.88 5.05 -8.60
CA THR A 389 11.29 4.74 -8.31
C THR A 389 12.20 5.67 -9.13
N PRO A 390 13.34 6.14 -8.60
CA PRO A 390 14.26 6.97 -9.39
C PRO A 390 14.95 6.14 -10.48
N THR A 391 15.10 4.83 -10.27
CA THR A 391 15.66 3.88 -11.23
C THR A 391 14.75 3.66 -12.43
N SER A 392 13.42 3.60 -12.25
CA SER A 392 12.49 3.49 -13.38
C SER A 392 12.74 4.62 -14.36
N ILE A 393 12.93 5.85 -13.87
CA ILE A 393 13.24 7.04 -14.67
C ILE A 393 14.67 6.99 -15.25
N ALA A 394 15.66 6.71 -14.40
CA ALA A 394 17.07 6.86 -14.74
C ALA A 394 17.60 5.78 -15.69
N ARG A 395 16.85 4.68 -15.88
CA ARG A 395 17.21 3.53 -16.72
C ARG A 395 16.35 3.38 -17.99
N ARG A 396 15.37 4.27 -18.24
CA ARG A 396 14.46 4.16 -19.42
C ARG A 396 15.17 4.17 -20.77
N ASP A 397 16.37 4.76 -20.82
CA ASP A 397 17.17 4.90 -22.03
C ASP A 397 18.14 3.73 -22.27
N ASP A 398 18.18 2.74 -21.37
CA ASP A 398 19.13 1.62 -21.45
C ASP A 398 18.63 0.49 -22.35
N ILE A 399 19.54 -0.36 -22.82
CA ILE A 399 19.15 -1.63 -23.46
C ILE A 399 18.58 -2.54 -22.38
N LEU A 400 17.42 -3.13 -22.62
CA LEU A 400 16.74 -3.99 -21.66
C LEU A 400 17.16 -5.45 -21.84
N VAL A 401 17.44 -6.11 -20.71
CA VAL A 401 17.46 -7.57 -20.62
C VAL A 401 16.45 -7.93 -19.53
N LEU A 402 15.43 -8.70 -19.89
CA LEU A 402 14.30 -8.98 -19.00
C LEU A 402 14.18 -10.49 -18.76
N GLU A 403 14.07 -10.88 -17.50
CA GLU A 403 13.85 -12.25 -17.06
C GLU A 403 12.91 -12.25 -15.84
N MET A 404 11.67 -12.69 -16.01
CA MET A 404 10.70 -12.73 -14.93
C MET A 404 9.68 -13.86 -15.07
N GLY A 405 9.05 -14.19 -13.94
CA GLY A 405 7.90 -15.09 -13.83
C GLY A 405 8.18 -16.44 -13.16
N ASN A 406 9.44 -16.76 -12.84
CA ASN A 406 9.79 -17.98 -12.11
C ASN A 406 9.19 -18.02 -10.69
N ASN A 407 9.02 -16.86 -10.04
CA ASN A 407 8.33 -16.74 -8.74
C ASN A 407 6.83 -16.37 -8.86
N ASN A 408 6.18 -16.76 -9.96
CA ASN A 408 4.77 -16.46 -10.25
C ASN A 408 4.49 -14.97 -10.53
N GLY A 409 3.29 -14.48 -10.17
CA GLY A 409 2.85 -13.09 -10.35
C GLY A 409 2.20 -12.82 -11.71
N TRP A 410 1.99 -13.85 -12.52
CA TRP A 410 1.41 -13.77 -13.85
C TRP A 410 0.07 -14.53 -13.94
N GLU A 411 -0.61 -14.68 -12.80
CA GLU A 411 -1.93 -15.26 -12.73
C GLU A 411 -3.04 -14.23 -13.01
N GLU A 412 -4.12 -14.70 -13.62
CA GLU A 412 -5.40 -13.99 -13.70
C GLU A 412 -6.23 -14.21 -12.43
N GLY A 413 -6.94 -13.17 -11.99
CA GLY A 413 -7.83 -13.22 -10.83
C GLY A 413 -7.17 -12.77 -9.52
N PHE A 414 -7.90 -12.88 -8.42
CA PHE A 414 -7.49 -12.38 -7.10
C PHE A 414 -7.64 -13.48 -6.05
N GLY A 415 -6.78 -13.45 -5.02
CA GLY A 415 -6.87 -14.39 -3.89
C GLY A 415 -6.65 -15.85 -4.32
N ASP A 416 -7.55 -16.74 -3.89
CA ASP A 416 -7.47 -18.18 -4.14
C ASP A 416 -7.94 -18.58 -5.56
N ASP A 417 -8.61 -17.70 -6.30
CA ASP A 417 -9.14 -17.95 -7.66
C ASP A 417 -8.10 -17.69 -8.78
N ARG A 418 -6.82 -17.57 -8.41
CA ARG A 418 -5.72 -17.27 -9.32
C ARG A 418 -5.39 -18.45 -10.23
N SER A 419 -5.25 -18.20 -11.53
CA SER A 419 -4.78 -19.19 -12.51
C SER A 419 -3.66 -18.61 -13.37
N PRO A 420 -2.55 -19.33 -13.59
CA PRO A 420 -1.46 -18.85 -14.45
C PRO A 420 -1.95 -18.49 -15.86
N SER A 421 -1.51 -17.34 -16.41
CA SER A 421 -1.90 -16.85 -17.74
C SER A 421 -0.72 -16.21 -18.49
N TYR A 422 -0.30 -16.84 -19.59
CA TYR A 422 0.81 -16.30 -20.39
C TYR A 422 0.48 -14.94 -21.01
N ASP A 423 -0.80 -14.64 -21.26
CA ASP A 423 -1.25 -13.33 -21.73
C ASP A 423 -0.92 -12.25 -20.68
N VAL A 424 -1.14 -12.54 -19.39
CA VAL A 424 -0.76 -11.64 -18.29
C VAL A 424 0.76 -11.46 -18.23
N LEU A 425 1.54 -12.54 -18.31
CA LEU A 425 3.00 -12.44 -18.30
C LEU A 425 3.52 -11.61 -19.48
N ILE A 426 2.98 -11.83 -20.68
CA ILE A 426 3.35 -11.10 -21.90
C ILE A 426 2.98 -9.62 -21.76
N ALA A 427 1.78 -9.30 -21.28
CA ALA A 427 1.36 -7.91 -21.05
C ALA A 427 2.29 -7.16 -20.08
N GLN A 428 2.80 -7.83 -19.05
CA GLN A 428 3.76 -7.23 -18.12
C GLN A 428 5.11 -6.93 -18.79
N TYR A 429 5.63 -7.85 -19.61
CA TYR A 429 6.85 -7.61 -20.40
C TYR A 429 6.63 -6.46 -21.40
N ASP A 430 5.50 -6.44 -22.09
CA ASP A 430 5.12 -5.38 -23.02
C ASP A 430 5.09 -4.02 -22.31
N ALA A 431 4.47 -3.94 -21.12
CA ALA A 431 4.44 -2.73 -20.32
C ALA A 431 5.85 -2.20 -19.97
N MET A 432 6.78 -3.10 -19.60
CA MET A 432 8.18 -2.73 -19.34
C MET A 432 8.90 -2.20 -20.59
N ILE A 433 8.65 -2.79 -21.76
CA ILE A 433 9.22 -2.39 -23.06
C ILE A 433 8.60 -1.05 -23.54
N GLU A 434 7.30 -0.86 -23.34
CA GLU A 434 6.58 0.36 -23.68
C GLU A 434 7.08 1.55 -22.86
N TYR A 435 7.24 1.35 -21.55
CA TYR A 435 7.77 2.35 -20.62
C TYR A 435 9.21 2.79 -20.93
N SER A 436 10.00 1.89 -21.53
CA SER A 436 11.35 2.18 -22.00
C SER A 436 11.35 3.07 -23.25
N THR A 437 12.20 4.08 -23.26
CA THR A 437 12.45 4.92 -24.44
C THR A 437 13.39 4.22 -25.43
N CYS A 438 14.23 3.31 -24.93
CA CYS A 438 15.07 2.45 -25.74
C CYS A 438 14.28 1.21 -26.17
N LYS A 439 14.21 0.96 -27.49
CA LYS A 439 13.46 -0.17 -28.06
C LYS A 439 14.32 -1.41 -28.29
N TYR A 440 15.55 -1.43 -27.75
CA TYR A 440 16.40 -2.60 -27.76
C TYR A 440 16.17 -3.41 -26.49
N PHE A 441 15.66 -4.63 -26.67
CA PHE A 441 15.38 -5.56 -25.58
C PHE A 441 15.72 -7.01 -25.95
N ILE A 442 16.04 -7.80 -24.93
CA ILE A 442 16.20 -9.25 -24.97
C ILE A 442 15.31 -9.85 -23.87
N ILE A 443 14.48 -10.83 -24.24
CA ILE A 443 13.68 -11.61 -23.29
C ILE A 443 14.41 -12.94 -23.03
N VAL A 444 14.75 -13.17 -21.78
CA VAL A 444 15.46 -14.37 -21.32
C VAL A 444 14.45 -15.35 -20.74
N GLY A 445 14.39 -16.55 -21.33
CA GLY A 445 13.57 -17.64 -20.82
C GLY A 445 14.11 -18.19 -19.51
N ASP A 446 13.20 -18.78 -18.72
CA ASP A 446 13.52 -19.43 -17.45
C ASP A 446 14.55 -20.55 -17.64
N THR A 447 15.38 -20.76 -16.62
CA THR A 447 16.40 -21.81 -16.58
C THR A 447 16.00 -23.01 -15.75
N ASP A 448 14.93 -22.90 -14.97
CA ASP A 448 14.45 -23.96 -14.08
C ASP A 448 13.49 -24.94 -14.79
N GLY A 449 13.45 -26.18 -14.32
CA GLY A 449 12.59 -27.25 -14.84
C GLY A 449 13.05 -27.86 -16.17
N SER A 450 12.31 -28.88 -16.60
CA SER A 450 12.56 -29.67 -17.80
C SER A 450 12.00 -29.03 -19.07
N GLN A 451 12.40 -29.59 -20.23
CA GLN A 451 11.83 -29.18 -21.52
C GLN A 451 10.32 -29.39 -21.59
N GLU A 452 9.81 -30.46 -20.98
CA GLU A 452 8.38 -30.77 -20.99
C GLU A 452 7.60 -29.74 -20.16
N GLU A 453 8.08 -29.43 -18.96
CA GLU A 453 7.44 -28.48 -18.05
C GLU A 453 7.43 -27.05 -18.61
N ARG A 454 8.51 -26.65 -19.31
CA ARG A 454 8.67 -25.30 -19.84
C ARG A 454 8.18 -25.12 -21.29
N ASN A 455 7.76 -26.19 -21.98
CA ASN A 455 7.42 -26.10 -23.40
C ASN A 455 6.36 -25.03 -23.70
N SER A 456 5.26 -24.97 -22.93
CA SER A 456 4.19 -24.00 -23.16
C SER A 456 4.66 -22.56 -22.94
N TRP A 457 5.52 -22.35 -21.96
CA TRP A 457 6.15 -21.06 -21.67
C TRP A 457 7.07 -20.62 -22.81
N ASP A 458 7.96 -21.52 -23.22
CA ASP A 458 8.90 -21.29 -24.31
C ASP A 458 8.19 -20.95 -25.61
N VAL A 459 7.11 -21.68 -25.93
CA VAL A 459 6.27 -21.42 -27.11
C VAL A 459 5.60 -20.06 -27.01
N ALA A 460 5.00 -19.71 -25.87
CA ALA A 460 4.32 -18.44 -25.69
C ALA A 460 5.27 -17.24 -25.85
N LEU A 461 6.43 -17.25 -25.17
CA LEU A 461 7.39 -16.15 -25.26
C LEU A 461 8.08 -16.09 -26.62
N LYS A 462 8.39 -17.24 -27.26
CA LYS A 462 8.94 -17.25 -28.61
C LYS A 462 7.93 -16.70 -29.63
N GLN A 463 6.64 -17.02 -29.46
CA GLN A 463 5.58 -16.51 -30.32
C GLN A 463 5.39 -14.99 -30.14
N ALA A 464 5.47 -14.48 -28.92
CA ALA A 464 5.33 -13.05 -28.62
C ALA A 464 6.53 -12.23 -29.12
N TYR A 465 7.76 -12.67 -28.86
CA TYR A 465 8.96 -11.84 -29.02
C TYR A 465 9.88 -12.26 -30.17
N GLY A 466 9.58 -13.36 -30.86
CA GLY A 466 10.34 -13.80 -32.02
C GLY A 466 11.83 -13.93 -31.71
N ASP A 467 12.68 -13.22 -32.45
CA ASP A 467 14.14 -13.32 -32.31
C ASP A 467 14.71 -12.64 -31.06
N HIS A 468 13.92 -11.79 -30.40
CA HIS A 468 14.26 -11.16 -29.13
C HIS A 468 14.20 -12.13 -27.95
N TYR A 469 13.51 -13.26 -28.10
CA TYR A 469 13.49 -14.34 -27.12
C TYR A 469 14.73 -15.24 -27.24
N ILE A 470 15.29 -15.61 -26.09
CA ILE A 470 16.26 -16.70 -25.96
C ILE A 470 15.72 -17.75 -24.99
N ASN A 471 15.59 -19.00 -25.47
CA ASN A 471 15.39 -20.16 -24.61
C ASN A 471 16.71 -20.43 -23.86
N MET A 472 16.85 -19.88 -22.65
CA MET A 472 18.10 -19.92 -21.92
C MET A 472 18.43 -21.34 -21.45
N ARG A 473 17.42 -22.07 -20.97
CA ARG A 473 17.57 -23.48 -20.58
C ARG A 473 18.15 -24.32 -21.73
N GLU A 474 17.57 -24.25 -22.92
CA GLU A 474 18.06 -25.00 -24.09
C GLU A 474 19.49 -24.59 -24.47
N TYR A 475 19.81 -23.29 -24.40
CA TYR A 475 21.17 -22.82 -24.63
C TYR A 475 22.16 -23.44 -23.62
N LEU A 476 21.82 -23.43 -22.33
CA LEU A 476 22.68 -23.94 -21.26
C LEU A 476 22.88 -25.46 -21.35
N VAL A 477 21.82 -26.21 -21.70
CA VAL A 477 21.89 -27.65 -21.98
C VAL A 477 22.89 -27.94 -23.10
N THR A 478 22.81 -27.16 -24.18
CA THR A 478 23.60 -27.43 -25.40
C THR A 478 25.04 -26.93 -25.28
N ASN A 479 25.24 -25.76 -24.70
CA ASN A 479 26.51 -25.02 -24.79
C ASN A 479 27.18 -24.80 -23.43
N GLY A 480 26.46 -24.93 -22.31
CA GLY A 480 26.90 -24.34 -21.05
C GLY A 480 28.16 -24.95 -20.45
N LEU A 481 28.30 -26.27 -20.53
CA LEU A 481 29.52 -26.95 -20.08
C LEU A 481 30.72 -26.58 -20.97
N ALA A 482 30.52 -26.56 -22.29
CA ALA A 482 31.56 -26.22 -23.26
C ALA A 482 32.01 -24.75 -23.11
N ASP A 483 31.07 -23.84 -22.88
CA ASP A 483 31.34 -22.43 -22.62
C ASP A 483 32.27 -22.23 -21.43
N CYS A 484 32.18 -23.11 -20.44
CA CYS A 484 32.95 -23.10 -19.22
C CYS A 484 34.23 -23.96 -19.27
N GLY A 485 34.46 -24.70 -20.35
CA GLY A 485 35.54 -25.67 -20.46
C GLY A 485 35.40 -26.87 -19.53
N LEU A 486 34.17 -27.21 -19.13
CA LEU A 486 33.85 -28.34 -18.28
C LEU A 486 33.64 -29.61 -19.12
N VAL A 487 33.98 -30.76 -18.52
CA VAL A 487 33.69 -32.08 -19.08
C VAL A 487 32.41 -32.59 -18.43
N ALA A 488 31.44 -33.02 -19.24
CA ALA A 488 30.17 -33.53 -18.74
C ALA A 488 30.35 -34.76 -17.84
N THR A 489 29.67 -34.75 -16.69
CA THR A 489 29.51 -35.90 -15.81
C THR A 489 28.30 -36.74 -16.23
N SER A 490 28.13 -37.93 -15.65
CA SER A 490 26.91 -38.72 -15.89
C SER A 490 25.64 -38.00 -15.46
N ALA A 491 25.67 -37.27 -14.33
CA ALA A 491 24.52 -36.49 -13.85
C ALA A 491 24.15 -35.36 -14.83
N ASP A 492 25.16 -34.68 -15.39
CA ASP A 492 24.92 -33.65 -16.42
C ASP A 492 24.21 -34.21 -17.65
N LEU A 493 24.60 -35.41 -18.08
CA LEU A 493 23.99 -36.07 -19.24
C LEU A 493 22.56 -36.52 -18.96
N GLU A 494 22.25 -36.96 -17.73
CA GLU A 494 20.90 -37.32 -17.29
C GLU A 494 19.98 -36.08 -17.32
N MET A 495 20.42 -34.96 -16.75
CA MET A 495 19.66 -33.69 -16.80
C MET A 495 19.46 -33.21 -18.24
N SER A 496 20.54 -33.25 -19.05
CA SER A 496 20.47 -32.82 -20.46
C SER A 496 19.49 -33.65 -21.30
N GLN A 497 19.30 -34.93 -20.99
CA GLN A 497 18.31 -35.79 -21.67
C GLN A 497 16.87 -35.37 -21.38
N LEU A 498 16.60 -34.79 -20.21
CA LEU A 498 15.32 -34.19 -19.83
C LEU A 498 15.16 -32.75 -20.35
N GLY A 499 16.23 -32.20 -20.94
CA GLY A 499 16.33 -30.79 -21.30
C GLY A 499 16.48 -29.88 -20.08
N GLU A 500 16.88 -30.39 -18.92
CA GLU A 500 17.21 -29.59 -17.74
C GLU A 500 18.66 -29.12 -17.78
N VAL A 501 18.91 -27.95 -17.20
CA VAL A 501 20.28 -27.41 -17.09
C VAL A 501 21.19 -28.43 -16.38
N PRO A 502 22.40 -28.72 -16.90
CA PRO A 502 23.37 -29.60 -16.27
C PRO A 502 23.69 -29.24 -14.81
N ASP A 503 23.79 -30.23 -13.93
CA ASP A 503 24.08 -30.03 -12.49
C ASP A 503 25.41 -29.31 -12.24
N SER A 504 26.42 -29.53 -13.07
CA SER A 504 27.70 -28.83 -12.97
C SER A 504 27.59 -27.31 -13.19
N LEU A 505 26.48 -26.83 -13.74
CA LEU A 505 26.17 -25.41 -13.93
C LEU A 505 25.25 -24.84 -12.84
N LYS A 506 24.72 -25.68 -11.95
CA LYS A 506 23.77 -25.30 -10.90
C LYS A 506 24.44 -25.20 -9.53
N SER A 507 23.91 -24.34 -8.67
CA SER A 507 24.29 -24.26 -7.24
C SER A 507 23.30 -25.01 -6.35
N ASP A 508 22.04 -25.04 -6.76
CA ASP A 508 20.96 -25.80 -6.13
C ASP A 508 19.97 -26.28 -7.21
N TRP A 509 18.72 -26.56 -6.86
CA TRP A 509 17.74 -27.09 -7.81
C TRP A 509 17.26 -26.05 -8.83
N SER A 510 17.25 -24.76 -8.47
CA SER A 510 16.69 -23.67 -9.29
C SER A 510 17.77 -22.70 -9.80
N HIS A 511 18.80 -22.47 -8.98
CA HIS A 511 19.80 -21.45 -9.24
C HIS A 511 21.06 -21.98 -9.92
N LEU A 512 21.64 -21.12 -10.76
CA LEU A 512 22.94 -21.38 -11.39
C LEU A 512 24.09 -21.11 -10.41
N ASN A 513 25.21 -21.82 -10.61
CA ASN A 513 26.48 -21.43 -10.02
C ASN A 513 27.24 -20.45 -10.95
N SER A 514 28.45 -20.03 -10.58
CA SER A 514 29.24 -19.10 -11.38
C SER A 514 29.54 -19.59 -12.81
N TYR A 515 29.65 -20.90 -13.05
CA TYR A 515 29.80 -21.43 -14.42
C TYR A 515 28.50 -21.26 -15.22
N GLY A 516 27.35 -21.62 -14.64
CA GLY A 516 26.05 -21.44 -15.28
C GLY A 516 25.77 -19.98 -15.64
N TYR A 517 25.99 -19.06 -14.69
CA TYR A 517 25.79 -17.64 -14.96
C TYR A 517 26.77 -17.04 -15.97
N TYR A 518 28.02 -17.53 -16.01
CA TYR A 518 28.95 -17.14 -17.05
C TYR A 518 28.46 -17.56 -18.43
N SER A 519 28.01 -18.81 -18.58
CA SER A 519 27.41 -19.29 -19.83
C SER A 519 26.16 -18.49 -20.20
N LYS A 520 25.27 -18.20 -19.25
CA LYS A 520 24.08 -17.36 -19.45
C LYS A 520 24.45 -15.96 -19.96
N GLY A 521 25.45 -15.32 -19.37
CA GLY A 521 25.95 -14.03 -19.84
C GLY A 521 26.55 -14.08 -21.25
N LYS A 522 27.23 -15.18 -21.63
CA LYS A 522 27.68 -15.40 -23.01
C LYS A 522 26.52 -15.55 -23.99
N ALA A 523 25.47 -16.27 -23.60
CA ALA A 523 24.28 -16.47 -24.40
C ALA A 523 23.58 -15.14 -24.71
N ILE A 524 23.39 -14.31 -23.67
CA ILE A 524 22.82 -12.96 -23.79
C ILE A 524 23.71 -12.07 -24.66
N TYR A 525 25.04 -12.12 -24.46
CA TYR A 525 25.99 -11.40 -25.32
C TYR A 525 25.84 -11.80 -26.79
N ALA A 526 25.83 -13.10 -27.10
CA ALA A 526 25.67 -13.61 -28.45
C ALA A 526 24.32 -13.20 -29.06
N LYS A 527 23.25 -13.21 -28.28
CA LYS A 527 21.92 -12.74 -28.69
C LYS A 527 21.91 -11.26 -29.04
N GLY A 528 22.53 -10.41 -28.22
CA GLY A 528 22.63 -8.98 -28.55
C GLY A 528 23.52 -8.69 -29.76
N VAL A 529 24.56 -9.49 -30.02
CA VAL A 529 25.33 -9.42 -31.29
C VAL A 529 24.43 -9.82 -32.47
N GLN A 530 23.66 -10.90 -32.34
CA GLN A 530 22.70 -11.35 -33.36
C GLN A 530 21.68 -10.27 -33.70
N LEU A 531 21.14 -9.58 -32.69
CA LEU A 531 20.16 -8.50 -32.85
C LEU A 531 20.79 -7.16 -33.27
N GLY A 532 22.12 -7.07 -33.28
CA GLY A 532 22.85 -5.86 -33.67
C GLY A 532 22.97 -4.79 -32.59
N TYR A 533 22.68 -5.11 -31.32
CA TYR A 533 22.70 -4.18 -30.20
C TYR A 533 24.11 -3.79 -29.74
N TRP A 534 25.07 -4.70 -29.92
CA TRP A 534 26.49 -4.50 -29.64
C TRP A 534 27.36 -5.39 -30.54
N LYS A 535 28.70 -5.28 -30.41
CA LYS A 535 29.69 -5.90 -31.30
C LYS A 535 30.61 -6.88 -30.61
#